data_AF-A0A7W1FXW4-F1
#
_entry.id   AF-A0A7W1FXW4-F1
#
_cell.length_a   1.000
_cell.length_b   1.000
_cell.length_c   1.000
_cell.angle_alpha   90.00
_cell.angle_beta   90.00
_cell.angle_gamma   90.00
#
_symmetry.space_group_name_H-M   'P 1'
#
loop_
_entity.id
_entity.type
_entity.pdbx_description
1 polymer ?
#
loop_
_entity_poly.entity_id
_entity_poly.type
_entity_poly.pdbx_seq_one_letter_code
_entity_poly.pdbx_strand_id
1 'polypeptide(L)'
;MEKLKMHRLNEMNTKNPFVKAKVEAKEEKPKVDTRNDEREKELKLIKSQISKSEKEIERLEKEIKIFDNKLSDPDQYQTVVNDKEIFAKYEQMKKLLETEMQNWESLQGKLG
;
A
#
# COMPACT_ATOMS: atom_id res chain seq x y z
N MET A 1 9.53 -5.49 -25.83
CA MET A 1 9.69 -6.93 -25.58
C MET A 1 10.63 -7.10 -24.41
N GLU A 2 10.10 -7.67 -23.34
CA GLU A 2 10.82 -8.18 -22.18
C GLU A 2 11.96 -9.11 -22.60
N LYS A 3 13.06 -9.12 -21.84
CA LYS A 3 13.50 -10.33 -21.11
C LYS A 3 14.21 -9.93 -19.82
N LEU A 4 13.62 -10.37 -18.71
CA LEU A 4 14.29 -10.60 -17.44
C LEU A 4 15.66 -11.26 -17.66
N LYS A 5 16.63 -10.87 -16.84
CA LYS A 5 17.40 -11.81 -15.99
C LYS A 5 18.39 -11.00 -15.14
N MET A 6 17.92 -10.62 -13.95
CA MET A 6 18.68 -10.87 -12.72
C MET A 6 19.54 -12.11 -12.91
N HIS A 7 20.86 -12.00 -12.79
CA HIS A 7 21.66 -12.98 -12.06
C HIS A 7 23.04 -12.38 -11.81
N ARG A 8 23.36 -12.33 -10.50
CA ARG A 8 24.70 -12.26 -9.93
C ARG A 8 25.79 -12.79 -10.86
N LEU A 9 26.76 -11.93 -11.17
CA LEU A 9 28.16 -12.32 -11.29
C LEU A 9 28.98 -11.13 -10.81
N ASN A 10 29.33 -11.10 -9.53
CA ASN A 10 30.53 -11.73 -9.02
C ASN A 10 31.80 -11.11 -9.63
N GLU A 11 32.46 -10.30 -8.82
CA GLU A 11 33.92 -10.31 -8.68
C GLU A 11 34.75 -10.21 -9.97
N MET A 12 34.96 -9.00 -10.49
CA MET A 12 36.24 -8.69 -11.15
C MET A 12 36.43 -7.18 -11.35
N ASN A 13 36.85 -6.48 -10.30
CA ASN A 13 37.79 -5.37 -10.49
C ASN A 13 38.70 -5.18 -9.27
N THR A 14 39.34 -6.28 -8.87
CA THR A 14 40.57 -6.23 -8.09
C THR A 14 41.71 -5.88 -9.05
N LYS A 15 42.24 -4.65 -8.93
CA LYS A 15 43.68 -4.32 -8.87
C LYS A 15 43.88 -2.84 -9.24
N ASN A 16 43.97 -1.97 -8.24
CA ASN A 16 44.80 -0.78 -8.36
C ASN A 16 45.78 -0.74 -7.17
N PRO A 17 47.05 -1.16 -7.37
CA PRO A 17 48.03 -1.21 -6.29
C PRO A 17 48.89 0.05 -6.36
N PHE A 18 48.46 1.16 -5.74
CA PHE A 18 49.34 2.20 -5.19
C PHE A 18 48.50 3.38 -4.66
N VAL A 19 48.03 3.32 -3.42
CA VAL A 19 48.05 4.50 -2.55
C VAL A 19 48.30 4.02 -1.12
N LYS A 20 49.47 4.39 -0.61
CA LYS A 20 49.96 4.03 0.72
C LYS A 20 49.11 4.67 1.81
N ALA A 21 49.03 3.92 2.90
CA ALA A 21 48.41 4.22 4.19
C ALA A 21 48.54 5.67 4.68
N LYS A 22 47.40 6.23 5.11
CA LYS A 22 47.35 7.13 6.26
C LYS A 22 46.49 6.48 7.34
N VAL A 23 47.14 6.26 8.46
CA VAL A 23 46.67 5.65 9.69
C VAL A 23 45.59 6.52 10.33
N GLU A 24 44.46 5.88 10.62
CA GLU A 24 43.67 6.00 11.85
C GLU A 24 43.20 7.38 12.32
N ALA A 25 41.96 7.69 11.95
CA ALA A 25 40.98 8.17 12.91
C ALA A 25 39.67 7.43 12.61
N LYS A 26 39.48 6.27 13.24
CA LYS A 26 38.12 5.77 13.47
C LYS A 26 37.51 6.71 14.50
N GLU A 27 37.02 7.85 14.04
CA GLU A 27 35.88 8.47 14.72
C GLU A 27 34.76 7.42 14.64
N GLU A 28 34.54 6.72 15.75
CA GLU A 28 33.27 6.08 15.99
C GLU A 28 32.23 7.18 15.92
N LYS A 29 31.63 7.34 14.73
CA LYS A 29 30.42 8.14 14.56
C LYS A 29 29.49 7.70 15.68
N PRO A 30 28.96 8.64 16.49
CA PRO A 30 27.97 8.27 17.48
C PRO A 30 26.91 7.46 16.72
N LYS A 31 26.56 6.28 17.25
CA LYS A 31 25.44 5.49 16.73
C LYS A 31 24.22 6.40 16.87
N VAL A 32 23.96 7.22 15.85
CA VAL A 32 22.72 7.94 15.69
C VAL A 32 21.66 6.88 15.83
N ASP A 33 20.73 7.11 16.75
CA ASP A 33 19.71 6.16 17.13
C ASP A 33 18.73 5.97 15.96
N THR A 34 19.13 5.19 14.96
CA THR A 34 18.37 4.94 13.72
C THR A 34 17.03 4.28 14.02
N ARG A 35 16.85 3.68 15.20
CA ARG A 35 15.60 3.03 15.59
C ARG A 35 14.47 4.04 15.77
N ASN A 36 14.77 5.24 16.27
CA ASN A 36 13.72 6.27 16.40
C ASN A 36 13.31 6.80 15.02
N ASP A 37 14.27 7.00 14.12
CA ASP A 37 14.00 7.46 12.74
C ASP A 37 13.22 6.43 11.92
N GLU A 38 13.51 5.13 12.10
CA GLU A 38 12.80 4.03 11.43
C GLU A 38 11.36 3.91 11.94
N ARG A 39 11.14 3.97 13.26
CA ARG A 39 9.81 3.95 13.86
C ARG A 39 8.97 5.14 13.40
N GLU A 40 9.54 6.34 13.31
CA GLU A 40 8.80 7.51 12.85
C GLU A 40 8.37 7.37 11.37
N LYS A 41 9.23 6.79 10.53
CA LYS A 41 8.88 6.50 9.13
C LYS A 41 7.77 5.47 9.01
N GLU A 42 7.83 4.40 9.80
CA GLU A 42 6.77 3.38 9.86
C GLU A 42 5.43 3.97 10.29
N LEU A 43 5.42 4.81 11.34
CA LEU A 43 4.21 5.48 11.80
C LEU A 43 3.64 6.43 10.74
N LYS A 44 4.49 7.19 10.03
CA LYS A 44 4.05 8.04 8.91
C LYS A 44 3.46 7.23 7.76
N LEU A 45 4.06 6.08 7.45
CA LEU A 45 3.57 5.18 6.42
C LEU A 45 2.20 4.59 6.81
N ILE A 46 2.05 4.09 8.03
CA ILE A 46 0.79 3.54 8.54
C ILE A 46 -0.31 4.61 8.51
N LYS A 47 -0.03 5.84 8.99
CA LYS A 47 -0.99 6.96 8.91
C LYS A 47 -1.40 7.30 7.48
N SER A 48 -0.45 7.26 6.54
CA SER A 48 -0.75 7.47 5.12
C SER A 48 -1.63 6.35 4.54
N GLN A 49 -1.38 5.10 4.93
CA GLN A 49 -2.19 3.96 4.51
C GLN A 49 -3.61 4.02 5.09
N ILE A 50 -3.75 4.37 6.36
CA ILE A 50 -5.04 4.62 7.02
C ILE A 50 -5.85 5.67 6.25
N SER A 51 -5.24 6.83 5.95
CA SER A 51 -5.91 7.90 5.22
C SER A 51 -6.31 7.48 3.79
N LYS A 52 -5.57 6.57 3.16
CA LYS A 52 -5.95 6.01 1.86
C LYS A 52 -7.13 5.06 1.98
N SER A 53 -7.11 4.15 2.94
CA SER A 53 -8.23 3.24 3.18
C SER A 53 -9.50 4.01 3.55
N GLU A 54 -9.42 5.07 4.37
CA GLU A 54 -10.57 5.93 4.69
C GLU A 54 -11.18 6.57 3.44
N LYS A 55 -10.34 7.10 2.54
CA LYS A 55 -10.83 7.69 1.28
C LYS A 55 -11.44 6.64 0.35
N GLU A 56 -10.87 5.44 0.32
CA GLU A 56 -11.38 4.35 -0.51
C GLU A 56 -12.71 3.84 0.04
N ILE A 57 -12.83 3.67 1.36
CA ILE A 57 -14.08 3.36 2.07
C ILE A 57 -15.14 4.41 1.72
N GLU A 58 -14.83 5.71 1.88
CA GLU A 58 -15.79 6.78 1.56
C GLU A 58 -16.23 6.75 0.09
N ARG A 59 -15.31 6.44 -0.84
CA ARG A 59 -15.64 6.29 -2.26
C ARG A 59 -16.58 5.09 -2.48
N LEU A 60 -16.22 3.93 -1.94
CA LEU A 60 -17.00 2.70 -2.07
C LEU A 60 -18.40 2.86 -1.47
N GLU A 61 -18.53 3.48 -0.29
CA GLU A 61 -19.81 3.77 0.34
C GLU A 61 -20.69 4.69 -0.52
N LYS A 62 -20.12 5.73 -1.12
CA LYS A 62 -20.85 6.61 -2.05
C LYS A 62 -21.32 5.86 -3.29
N GLU A 63 -20.46 5.04 -3.89
CA GLU A 63 -20.81 4.26 -5.07
C GLU A 63 -21.89 3.21 -4.75
N ILE A 64 -21.75 2.48 -3.64
CA ILE A 64 -22.75 1.53 -3.15
C ILE A 64 -24.09 2.23 -2.91
N LYS A 65 -24.09 3.41 -2.26
CA LYS A 65 -25.32 4.18 -2.03
C LYS A 65 -26.01 4.60 -3.33
N ILE A 66 -25.24 4.95 -4.38
CA ILE A 66 -25.81 5.25 -5.70
C ILE A 66 -26.49 3.99 -6.28
N PHE A 67 -25.88 2.82 -6.14
CA PHE A 67 -26.50 1.56 -6.55
C PHE A 67 -27.73 1.21 -5.70
N ASP A 68 -27.68 1.39 -4.38
CA ASP A 68 -28.81 1.15 -3.49
C ASP A 68 -30.01 2.03 -3.86
N ASN A 69 -29.78 3.29 -4.20
CA ASN A 69 -30.83 4.19 -4.67
C ASN A 69 -31.45 3.70 -5.99
N LYS A 70 -30.62 3.22 -6.93
CA LYS A 70 -31.11 2.64 -8.20
C LYS A 70 -31.85 1.32 -7.99
N LEU A 71 -31.44 0.51 -7.02
CA LEU A 71 -32.11 -0.73 -6.65
C LEU A 71 -33.42 -0.48 -5.88
N SER A 72 -33.53 0.66 -5.21
CA SER A 72 -34.76 1.05 -4.50
C SER A 72 -35.83 1.64 -5.44
N ASP A 73 -35.43 2.07 -6.64
CA ASP A 73 -36.34 2.57 -7.67
C ASP A 73 -36.90 1.40 -8.52
N PRO A 74 -38.22 1.15 -8.51
CA PRO A 74 -38.83 0.05 -9.26
C PRO A 74 -38.54 0.07 -10.77
N ASP A 75 -38.39 1.25 -11.37
CA ASP A 75 -38.14 1.39 -12.82
C ASP A 75 -36.68 1.05 -13.16
N GLN A 76 -35.75 1.33 -12.25
CA GLN A 76 -34.31 1.05 -12.43
C GLN A 76 -33.91 -0.34 -11.90
N TYR A 77 -34.67 -0.89 -10.95
CA TYR A 77 -34.41 -2.18 -10.33
C TYR A 77 -34.31 -3.30 -11.37
N GLN A 78 -35.28 -3.40 -12.28
CA GLN A 78 -35.24 -4.41 -13.33
C GLN A 78 -34.02 -4.25 -14.25
N THR A 79 -33.61 -3.02 -14.58
CA THR A 79 -32.43 -2.80 -15.41
C THR A 79 -31.15 -3.23 -14.69
N VAL A 80 -31.00 -2.87 -13.43
CA VAL A 80 -29.79 -3.18 -12.64
C VAL A 80 -29.69 -4.66 -12.29
N VAL A 81 -30.82 -5.32 -11.98
CA VAL A 81 -30.84 -6.75 -11.60
C VAL A 81 -30.73 -7.66 -12.82
N ASN A 82 -31.29 -7.28 -13.97
CA ASN A 82 -31.13 -8.07 -15.19
C ASN A 82 -29.73 -7.92 -15.81
N ASP A 83 -29.04 -6.81 -15.52
CA ASP A 83 -27.65 -6.62 -15.91
C ASP A 83 -26.70 -7.30 -14.90
N LYS A 84 -26.26 -8.49 -15.27
CA LYS A 84 -25.34 -9.31 -14.45
C LYS A 84 -24.01 -8.62 -14.18
N GLU A 85 -23.52 -7.78 -15.09
CA GLU A 85 -22.24 -7.09 -14.92
C GLU A 85 -22.36 -5.98 -13.88
N ILE A 86 -23.45 -5.21 -13.95
CA ILE A 86 -23.73 -4.15 -12.98
C ILE A 86 -23.94 -4.73 -11.59
N PHE A 87 -24.75 -5.78 -11.47
CA PHE A 87 -25.00 -6.43 -10.19
C PHE A 87 -23.73 -7.06 -9.61
N ALA A 88 -22.92 -7.73 -10.43
CA ALA A 88 -21.63 -8.29 -10.00
C ALA A 88 -20.67 -7.19 -9.52
N LYS A 89 -20.62 -6.03 -10.19
CA LYS A 89 -19.79 -4.89 -9.77
C LYS A 89 -20.23 -4.36 -8.41
N TYR A 90 -21.53 -4.22 -8.18
CA TYR A 90 -22.08 -3.80 -6.89
C TYR A 90 -21.74 -4.77 -5.75
N GLU A 91 -21.90 -6.08 -5.98
CA GLU A 91 -21.50 -7.09 -5.00
C GLU A 91 -19.98 -7.11 -4.75
N GLN A 92 -19.17 -6.86 -5.79
CA GLN A 92 -17.73 -6.68 -5.63
C GLN A 92 -17.39 -5.44 -4.81
N MET A 93 -18.08 -4.31 -5.01
CA MET A 93 -17.87 -3.09 -4.22
C MET A 93 -18.15 -3.33 -2.73
N LYS A 94 -19.21 -4.07 -2.39
CA LYS A 94 -19.48 -4.44 -0.99
C LYS A 94 -18.36 -5.26 -0.38
N LYS A 95 -17.86 -6.26 -1.11
CA LYS A 95 -16.73 -7.10 -0.65
C LYS A 95 -15.45 -6.29 -0.49
N LEU A 96 -15.19 -5.36 -1.43
CA LEU A 96 -14.05 -4.45 -1.35
C LEU A 96 -14.19 -3.50 -0.16
N LEU A 97 -15.39 -2.99 0.11
CA LEU A 97 -15.66 -2.15 1.27
C LEU A 97 -15.35 -2.91 2.58
N GLU A 98 -15.85 -4.14 2.72
CA GLU A 98 -15.57 -4.98 3.88
C GLU A 98 -14.06 -5.27 4.02
N THR A 99 -13.38 -5.55 2.90
CA THR A 99 -11.93 -5.79 2.87
C THR A 99 -11.15 -4.54 3.29
N GLU A 100 -11.52 -3.36 2.79
CA GLU A 100 -10.87 -2.10 3.17
C GLU A 100 -11.16 -1.71 4.62
N MET A 101 -12.35 -2.00 5.14
CA MET A 101 -12.66 -1.82 6.56
C MET A 101 -11.78 -2.71 7.45
N GLN A 102 -11.62 -4.00 7.09
CA GLN A 102 -10.70 -4.92 7.79
C GLN A 102 -9.24 -4.45 7.69
N ASN A 103 -8.83 -3.96 6.52
CA ASN A 103 -7.49 -3.42 6.32
C ASN A 103 -7.27 -2.17 7.19
N TRP A 104 -8.22 -1.24 7.21
CA TRP A 104 -8.18 -0.06 8.07
C TRP A 104 -8.08 -0.45 9.55
N GLU A 105 -8.89 -1.40 10.02
CA GLU A 105 -8.85 -1.90 11.40
C GLU A 105 -7.48 -2.52 11.73
N SER A 106 -6.92 -3.31 10.81
CA SER A 106 -5.56 -3.87 10.95
C SER A 106 -4.48 -2.78 11.03
N LEU A 107 -4.59 -1.73 10.21
CA LEU A 107 -3.65 -0.61 10.21
C LEU A 107 -3.77 0.24 11.48
N GLN A 108 -4.99 0.48 11.96
CA GLN A 108 -5.24 1.14 13.25
C GLN A 108 -4.65 0.34 14.41
N GLY A 109 -4.83 -0.99 14.40
CA GLY A 109 -4.23 -1.89 15.40
C GLY A 109 -2.70 -1.94 15.38
N LYS A 110 -2.05 -1.55 14.28
CA LYS A 110 -0.59 -1.38 14.20
C LYS A 110 -0.11 0.02 14.64
N LEU A 111 -1.01 1.00 14.67
CA LEU A 111 -0.70 2.36 15.06
C LEU A 111 -0.74 2.54 16.58
N GLY A 112 -1.66 1.84 17.25
CA GLY A 112 -1.79 1.77 18.72
C GLY A 112 -0.79 0.82 19.37
#